data_AF-A0AAV4J4Q9-F1
#
_entry.id   AF-A0AAV4J4Q9-F1
#
_cell.length_a   1.000
_cell.length_b   1.000
_cell.length_c   1.000
_cell.angle_alpha   90.00
_cell.angle_beta   90.00
_cell.angle_gamma   90.00
#
_symmetry.space_group_name_H-M   'P 1'
#
loop_
_entity.id
_entity.type
_entity.pdbx_description
1 polymer ?
#
loop_
_entity_poly.entity_id
_entity_poly.type
_entity_poly.pdbx_seq_one_letter_code
_entity_poly.pdbx_strand_id
1 'polypeptide(L)'
;METYANHPDHDIRPLVQAPMESPLNLAHTYSRRADMFTRNRKYDEAIVCHRRAAELLLQAMNTTTSSALLDSMALQHKAYLSQIDKLHAKSQLLDLVDRSAKTTATVSRATQTDGIHNVETKQPIAVDEGTVFQILRENDDVITHFFHLNGQKPEDSQIALDKSHFSVGGHSIPNTLETQSLYKSTFSQKVCQADGPPNLADNMTRSSNEVVKMNGKLSSTVRSLFQELHTNKMEKEQLEQKLGDNPHQKKQGPEEALKFASLDLPPLEASYPELSNFHLQS
;
A
#
# COMPACT_ATOMS: atom_id res chain seq x y z
N MET A 1 67.84 41.42 37.14
CA MET A 1 67.37 41.35 35.74
C MET A 1 67.61 39.92 35.26
N GLU A 2 66.65 39.05 35.03
CA GLU A 2 65.20 39.07 35.12
C GLU A 2 64.77 37.65 35.51
N THR A 3 63.78 37.58 36.39
CA THR A 3 63.07 36.40 36.83
C THR A 3 62.14 35.92 35.71
N TYR A 4 62.43 34.76 35.09
CA TYR A 4 61.47 34.13 34.18
C TYR A 4 60.52 33.23 34.96
N ALA A 5 59.26 33.60 34.82
CA ALA A 5 58.12 33.22 35.62
C ALA A 5 57.74 31.75 35.43
N ASN A 6 57.23 31.21 36.54
CA ASN A 6 56.25 30.14 36.58
C ASN A 6 55.31 30.17 35.37
N HIS A 7 55.26 29.07 34.62
CA HIS A 7 54.17 28.77 33.70
C HIS A 7 53.14 27.95 34.48
N PRO A 8 51.97 28.51 34.82
CA PRO A 8 50.92 27.74 35.47
C PRO A 8 50.09 27.00 34.42
N ASP A 9 49.58 25.85 34.82
CA ASP A 9 48.46 25.14 34.22
C ASP A 9 48.65 24.73 32.74
N HIS A 10 49.31 23.57 32.57
CA HIS A 10 48.71 22.58 31.70
C HIS A 10 47.31 22.29 32.24
N ASP A 11 46.33 22.97 31.66
CA ASP A 11 44.91 22.70 31.75
C ASP A 11 44.69 21.29 31.17
N ILE A 12 45.11 20.26 31.93
CA ILE A 12 44.67 18.88 31.78
C ILE A 12 43.23 18.87 32.27
N ARG A 13 42.37 19.60 31.57
CA ARG A 13 40.96 19.23 31.54
C ARG A 13 40.99 17.79 31.07
N PRO A 14 40.43 16.84 31.85
CA PRO A 14 40.21 15.52 31.32
C PRO A 14 39.47 15.75 30.00
N LEU A 15 40.07 15.34 28.88
CA LEU A 15 39.36 15.18 27.62
C LEU A 15 38.09 14.46 28.02
N VAL A 16 36.99 15.21 28.01
CA VAL A 16 35.65 14.74 28.34
C VAL A 16 35.55 13.43 27.60
N GLN A 17 35.57 12.34 28.37
CA GLN A 17 35.40 11.00 27.87
C GLN A 17 34.09 11.07 27.12
N ALA A 18 34.17 11.16 25.79
CA ALA A 18 33.02 11.35 24.92
C ALA A 18 31.98 10.35 25.41
N PRO A 19 30.75 10.78 25.74
CA PRO A 19 29.85 9.95 26.51
C PRO A 19 29.76 8.60 25.82
N MET A 20 30.21 7.57 26.54
CA MET A 20 29.94 6.15 26.26
C MET A 20 28.59 6.08 25.54
N GLU A 21 28.58 5.75 24.25
CA GLU A 21 27.44 6.03 23.36
C GLU A 21 26.13 5.56 24.01
N SER A 22 25.38 6.50 24.59
CA SER A 22 24.16 6.18 25.34
C SER A 22 23.21 5.39 24.43
N PRO A 23 22.48 4.38 24.94
CA PRO A 23 21.55 3.60 24.12
C PRO A 23 20.60 4.47 23.29
N LEU A 24 20.19 5.63 23.83
CA LEU A 24 19.39 6.62 23.10
C LEU A 24 20.14 7.26 21.91
N ASN A 25 21.41 7.63 22.09
CA ASN A 25 22.23 8.20 21.01
C ASN A 25 22.50 7.18 19.90
N LEU A 26 22.75 5.92 20.28
CA LEU A 26 22.88 4.82 19.32
C LEU A 26 21.58 4.62 18.53
N ALA A 27 20.42 4.65 19.19
CA ALA A 27 19.13 4.54 18.51
C ALA A 27 18.94 5.62 17.43
N HIS A 28 19.26 6.87 17.74
CA HIS A 28 19.21 7.96 16.76
C HIS A 28 20.22 7.80 15.62
N THR A 29 21.40 7.26 15.90
CA THR A 29 22.41 6.97 14.87
C THR A 29 21.93 5.90 13.90
N TYR A 30 21.34 4.81 14.41
CA TYR A 30 20.71 3.79 13.58
C TYR A 30 19.51 4.34 12.78
N SER A 31 18.72 5.25 13.36
CA SER A 31 17.63 5.93 12.65
C SER A 31 18.15 6.70 11.43
N ARG A 32 19.16 7.56 11.61
CA ARG A 32 19.77 8.32 10.48
C ARG A 32 20.33 7.38 9.41
N ARG A 33 20.94 6.27 9.83
CA ARG A 33 21.46 5.26 8.91
C ARG A 33 20.33 4.56 8.14
N ALA A 34 19.20 4.27 8.77
CA ALA A 34 18.03 3.71 8.12
C ALA A 34 17.47 4.65 7.04
N ASP A 35 17.45 5.96 7.30
CA ASP A 35 17.02 6.97 6.33
C ASP A 35 17.96 7.03 5.11
N MET A 36 19.26 6.85 5.31
CA MET A 36 20.23 6.72 4.21
C MET A 36 19.96 5.47 3.36
N PHE A 37 19.74 4.31 3.97
CA PHE A 37 19.42 3.08 3.23
C PHE A 37 18.08 3.18 2.49
N THR A 38 17.07 3.82 3.10
CA THR A 38 15.76 4.07 2.49
C THR A 38 15.88 4.90 1.22
N ARG A 39 16.70 5.97 1.24
CA ARG A 39 16.98 6.80 0.05
C ARG A 39 17.65 6.02 -1.07
N ASN A 40 18.49 5.05 -0.71
CA ASN A 40 19.19 4.18 -1.65
C ASN A 40 18.35 2.95 -2.09
N ARG A 41 17.05 2.91 -1.75
CA ARG A 41 16.14 1.77 -2.01
C ARG A 41 16.60 0.43 -1.42
N LYS A 42 17.48 0.47 -0.43
CA LYS A 42 17.97 -0.69 0.32
C LYS A 42 17.06 -0.95 1.52
N TYR A 43 15.86 -1.45 1.25
CA TYR A 43 14.79 -1.51 2.26
C TYR A 43 15.06 -2.54 3.36
N ASP A 44 15.69 -3.67 3.04
CA ASP A 44 16.00 -4.71 4.03
C ASP A 44 17.01 -4.22 5.07
N GLU A 45 18.07 -3.54 4.64
CA GLU A 45 19.06 -2.94 5.54
C GLU A 45 18.47 -1.78 6.37
N ALA A 46 17.56 -1.01 5.78
CA ALA A 46 16.82 0.03 6.51
C ALA A 46 15.95 -0.57 7.62
N ILE A 47 15.26 -1.69 7.36
CA ILE A 47 14.46 -2.41 8.34
C ILE A 47 15.33 -2.90 9.50
N VAL A 48 16.49 -3.50 9.22
CA VAL A 48 17.44 -3.95 10.26
C VAL A 48 17.89 -2.77 11.13
N CYS A 49 18.15 -1.61 10.53
CA CYS A 49 18.54 -0.42 11.29
C CYS A 49 17.41 0.09 12.20
N HIS A 50 16.16 0.18 11.71
CA HIS A 50 15.03 0.57 12.57
C HIS A 50 14.75 -0.43 13.69
N ARG A 51 14.94 -1.73 13.45
CA ARG A 51 14.82 -2.76 14.51
C ARG A 51 15.85 -2.56 15.61
N ARG A 52 17.12 -2.36 15.25
CA ARG A 52 18.18 -2.04 16.21
C ARG A 52 17.90 -0.75 16.97
N ALA A 53 17.40 0.29 16.28
CA ALA A 53 17.01 1.53 16.92
C ALA A 53 15.90 1.33 17.97
N ALA A 54 14.89 0.52 17.65
CA ALA A 54 13.81 0.16 18.57
C ALA A 54 14.33 -0.62 19.79
N GLU A 55 15.21 -1.60 19.60
CA GLU A 55 15.83 -2.37 20.69
C GLU A 55 16.65 -1.50 21.64
N LEU A 56 17.47 -0.60 21.09
CA LEU A 56 18.27 0.34 21.87
C LEU A 56 17.41 1.35 22.62
N LEU A 57 16.28 1.75 22.04
CA LEU A 57 15.34 2.64 22.69
C LEU A 57 14.65 1.96 23.88
N LEU A 58 14.31 0.67 23.78
CA LEU A 58 13.83 -0.12 24.92
C LEU A 58 14.86 -0.20 26.05
N GLN A 59 16.15 -0.38 25.71
CA GLN A 59 17.21 -0.35 26.71
C GLN A 59 17.29 1.02 27.40
N ALA A 60 17.19 2.10 26.64
CA ALA A 60 17.21 3.46 27.17
C ALA A 60 15.99 3.74 28.08
N MET A 61 14.82 3.23 27.73
CA MET A 61 13.61 3.30 28.56
C MET A 61 13.83 2.62 29.91
N ASN A 62 14.45 1.44 29.96
CA ASN A 62 14.71 0.73 31.21
C ASN A 62 15.68 1.47 32.16
N THR A 63 16.54 2.34 31.61
CA THR A 63 17.50 3.13 32.41
C THR A 63 16.93 4.47 32.89
N THR A 64 15.81 4.91 32.32
CA THR A 64 15.24 6.23 32.56
C THR A 64 14.22 6.18 33.68
N THR A 65 14.30 7.11 34.64
CA THR A 65 13.33 7.26 35.73
C THR A 65 12.30 8.37 35.49
N SER A 66 12.52 9.22 34.49
CA SER A 66 11.63 10.34 34.16
C SER A 66 10.41 9.88 33.36
N SER A 67 9.21 10.04 33.92
CA SER A 67 7.95 9.69 33.26
C SER A 67 7.76 10.40 31.91
N ALA A 68 8.07 11.70 31.84
CA ALA A 68 7.92 12.47 30.60
C ALA A 68 8.84 11.97 29.49
N LEU A 69 10.06 11.54 29.85
CA LEU A 69 11.01 10.98 28.87
C LEU A 69 10.58 9.58 28.44
N LEU A 70 10.05 8.76 29.34
CA LEU A 70 9.49 7.44 29.03
C LEU A 70 8.35 7.54 28.00
N ASP A 71 7.44 8.49 28.17
CA ASP A 71 6.34 8.70 27.22
C ASP A 71 6.85 9.10 25.82
N SER A 72 7.84 10.00 25.77
CA SER A 72 8.49 10.39 24.52
C SER A 72 9.19 9.22 23.83
N MET A 73 9.91 8.40 24.59
CA MET A 73 10.59 7.20 24.07
C MET A 73 9.59 6.15 23.60
N ALA A 74 8.49 5.92 24.32
CA ALA A 74 7.46 4.98 23.91
C ALA A 74 6.82 5.40 22.57
N LEU A 75 6.59 6.70 22.37
CA LEU A 75 6.11 7.24 21.10
C LEU A 75 7.12 7.03 19.96
N GLN A 76 8.40 7.30 20.21
CA GLN A 76 9.47 7.06 19.23
C GLN A 76 9.62 5.56 18.88
N HIS A 77 9.48 4.67 19.86
CA HIS A 77 9.52 3.22 19.65
C HIS A 77 8.39 2.78 18.71
N LYS A 78 7.16 3.25 18.98
CA LYS A 78 6.01 3.00 18.10
C LYS A 78 6.24 3.55 16.69
N ALA A 79 6.87 4.71 16.56
CA ALA A 79 7.21 5.29 15.27
C ALA A 79 8.19 4.41 14.48
N TYR A 80 9.23 3.85 15.12
CA TYR A 80 10.15 2.92 14.48
C TYR A 80 9.47 1.64 13.99
N LEU A 81 8.56 1.07 14.78
CA LEU A 81 7.77 -0.09 14.35
C LEU A 81 6.89 0.24 13.13
N SER A 82 6.17 1.36 13.16
CA SER A 82 5.38 1.80 12.02
C SER A 82 6.24 2.04 10.76
N GLN A 83 7.48 2.52 10.93
CA GLN A 83 8.40 2.73 9.82
C GLN A 83 8.91 1.41 9.23
N ILE A 84 9.13 0.38 10.06
CA ILE A 84 9.44 -0.98 9.60
C ILE A 84 8.31 -1.52 8.73
N ASP A 85 7.05 -1.39 9.15
CA ASP A 85 5.89 -1.88 8.38
C ASP A 85 5.79 -1.19 7.01
N LYS A 86 5.98 0.14 6.99
CA LYS A 86 6.01 0.92 5.74
C LYS A 86 7.13 0.49 4.82
N LEU A 87 8.31 0.18 5.36
CA LEU A 87 9.45 -0.30 4.57
C LEU A 87 9.21 -1.71 4.02
N HIS A 88 8.59 -2.60 4.79
CA HIS A 88 8.17 -3.92 4.29
C HIS A 88 7.21 -3.80 3.11
N ALA A 89 6.19 -2.94 3.22
CA ALA A 89 5.25 -2.70 2.13
C ALA A 89 5.94 -2.14 0.88
N LYS A 90 6.88 -1.20 1.05
CA LYS A 90 7.69 -0.66 -0.07
C LYS A 90 8.57 -1.71 -0.73
N SER A 91 9.21 -2.57 0.07
CA SER A 91 10.05 -3.66 -0.42
C SER A 91 9.24 -4.65 -1.27
N GLN A 92 8.08 -5.09 -0.76
CA GLN A 92 7.17 -5.97 -1.50
C GLN A 92 6.67 -5.34 -2.80
N LEU A 93 6.35 -4.05 -2.79
CA LEU A 93 5.92 -3.34 -4.00
C LEU A 93 7.04 -3.30 -5.06
N LEU A 94 8.27 -3.04 -4.64
CA LEU A 94 9.43 -3.03 -5.54
C LEU A 94 9.64 -4.40 -6.19
N ASP A 95 9.57 -5.47 -5.40
CA ASP A 95 9.67 -6.85 -5.91
C ASP A 95 8.58 -7.18 -6.93
N LEU A 96 7.35 -6.73 -6.70
CA LEU A 96 6.24 -6.95 -7.64
C LEU A 96 6.44 -6.20 -8.96
N VAL A 97 6.92 -4.95 -8.90
CA VAL A 97 7.25 -4.15 -10.08
C VAL A 97 8.39 -4.79 -10.87
N ASP A 98 9.42 -5.30 -10.20
CA ASP A 98 10.54 -5.96 -10.87
C ASP A 98 10.12 -7.28 -11.52
N ARG A 99 9.21 -8.03 -10.89
CA ARG A 99 8.63 -9.25 -11.47
C ARG A 99 7.75 -8.93 -12.67
N SER A 100 6.89 -7.92 -12.59
CA SER A 100 6.02 -7.55 -13.70
C SER A 100 6.83 -7.03 -14.90
N ALA A 101 7.89 -6.25 -14.67
CA ALA A 101 8.80 -5.80 -15.71
C ALA A 101 9.47 -6.97 -16.46
N LYS A 102 9.89 -8.02 -15.72
CA LYS A 102 10.44 -9.25 -16.31
C LYS A 102 9.40 -9.99 -17.15
N THR A 103 8.18 -10.14 -16.64
CA THR A 103 7.08 -10.79 -17.38
C THR A 103 6.77 -10.02 -18.67
N THR A 104 6.64 -8.70 -18.61
CA THR A 104 6.41 -7.86 -19.80
C THR A 104 7.53 -8.03 -20.81
N ALA A 105 8.81 -8.01 -20.39
CA ALA A 105 9.93 -8.24 -21.29
C ALA A 105 9.90 -9.64 -21.95
N THR A 106 9.51 -10.68 -21.20
CA THR A 106 9.35 -12.04 -21.77
C THR A 106 8.17 -12.14 -22.73
N VAL A 107 7.05 -11.48 -22.44
CA VAL A 107 5.87 -11.46 -23.32
C VAL A 107 6.20 -10.71 -24.60
N SER A 108 6.84 -9.52 -24.51
CA SER A 108 7.29 -8.77 -25.68
C SER A 108 8.25 -9.58 -26.56
N ARG A 109 9.14 -10.39 -25.95
CA ARG A 109 10.04 -11.29 -26.68
C ARG A 109 9.29 -12.47 -27.32
N ALA A 110 8.29 -13.03 -26.66
CA ALA A 110 7.47 -14.12 -27.21
C ALA A 110 6.54 -13.66 -28.33
N THR A 111 6.14 -12.38 -28.34
CA THR A 111 5.36 -11.77 -29.43
C THR A 111 6.22 -11.17 -30.55
N GLN A 112 7.55 -11.14 -30.38
CA GLN A 112 8.44 -10.74 -31.45
C GLN A 112 8.55 -11.90 -32.45
N THR A 113 7.75 -11.82 -33.51
CA THR A 113 7.80 -12.68 -34.71
C THR A 113 9.09 -12.44 -35.52
N ASP A 114 10.26 -12.43 -34.87
CA ASP A 114 11.57 -12.49 -35.52
C ASP A 114 11.75 -13.91 -36.07
N GLY A 115 11.10 -14.17 -37.20
CA GLY A 115 11.11 -15.49 -37.82
C GLY A 115 9.97 -15.78 -38.77
N ILE A 116 9.10 -14.83 -39.14
CA ILE A 116 8.37 -14.98 -40.40
C ILE A 116 9.35 -14.62 -41.51
N HIS A 117 10.11 -15.64 -41.93
CA HIS A 117 10.79 -15.63 -43.21
C HIS A 117 9.81 -15.07 -44.25
N ASN A 118 10.27 -14.05 -44.94
CA ASN A 118 9.64 -13.41 -46.09
C ASN A 118 9.34 -14.46 -47.17
N VAL A 119 8.25 -15.21 -47.04
CA VAL A 119 7.63 -15.92 -48.15
C VAL A 119 6.82 -14.85 -48.86
N GLU A 120 7.45 -14.27 -49.87
CA GLU A 120 6.85 -13.39 -50.86
C GLU A 120 5.73 -14.17 -51.57
N THR A 121 4.57 -14.24 -50.90
CA THR A 121 3.38 -14.88 -51.42
C THR A 121 2.66 -13.81 -52.22
N LYS A 122 2.99 -13.73 -53.52
CA LYS A 122 2.30 -12.90 -54.52
C LYS A 122 0.88 -13.39 -54.82
N GLN A 123 0.06 -13.59 -53.79
CA GLN A 123 -1.38 -13.73 -53.98
C GLN A 123 -2.13 -12.86 -52.99
N PRO A 124 -2.80 -11.80 -53.45
CA PRO A 124 -3.82 -11.14 -52.65
C PRO A 124 -4.97 -12.13 -52.51
N ILE A 125 -5.06 -12.79 -51.34
CA ILE A 125 -6.30 -13.43 -50.91
C ILE A 125 -7.23 -12.27 -50.61
N ALA A 126 -8.08 -11.93 -51.57
CA ALA A 126 -9.20 -11.02 -51.36
C ALA A 126 -10.12 -11.67 -50.34
N VAL A 127 -9.88 -11.38 -49.06
CA VAL A 127 -10.83 -11.73 -48.00
C VAL A 127 -12.06 -10.86 -48.27
N ASP A 128 -13.11 -11.51 -48.75
CA ASP A 128 -14.39 -10.89 -49.07
C ASP A 128 -14.89 -10.12 -47.85
N GLU A 129 -15.22 -8.84 -48.06
CA GLU A 129 -15.66 -7.92 -47.01
C GLU A 129 -16.89 -8.48 -46.28
N GLY A 130 -17.73 -9.24 -46.98
CA GLY A 130 -18.87 -9.97 -46.42
C GLY A 130 -18.47 -11.00 -45.36
N THR A 131 -17.32 -11.65 -45.50
CA THR A 131 -16.81 -12.61 -44.52
C THR A 131 -16.40 -11.90 -43.22
N VAL A 132 -15.82 -10.71 -43.32
CA VAL A 132 -15.44 -9.91 -42.14
C VAL A 132 -16.69 -9.45 -41.38
N PHE A 133 -17.71 -8.96 -42.09
CA PHE A 133 -18.98 -8.58 -41.45
C PHE A 133 -19.74 -9.75 -40.84
N GLN A 134 -19.66 -10.93 -41.46
CA GLN A 134 -20.28 -12.15 -40.94
C GLN A 134 -19.62 -12.57 -39.62
N ILE A 135 -18.29 -12.55 -39.53
CA ILE A 135 -17.55 -12.87 -38.30
C ILE A 135 -17.89 -11.87 -37.18
N LEU A 136 -17.99 -10.57 -37.51
CA LEU A 136 -18.35 -9.55 -36.51
C LEU A 136 -19.77 -9.77 -35.98
N ARG A 137 -20.73 -10.10 -36.84
CA ARG A 137 -22.11 -10.41 -36.44
C ARG A 137 -22.18 -11.63 -35.53
N GLU A 138 -21.49 -12.71 -35.88
CA GLU A 138 -21.47 -13.94 -35.09
C GLU A 138 -20.89 -13.69 -33.68
N ASN A 139 -19.88 -12.82 -33.56
CA ASN A 139 -19.34 -12.44 -32.26
C ASN A 139 -20.34 -11.62 -31.41
N ASP A 140 -21.08 -10.70 -32.02
CA ASP A 140 -22.10 -9.91 -31.32
C ASP A 140 -23.27 -10.77 -30.83
N ASP A 141 -23.65 -11.80 -31.60
CA ASP A 141 -24.69 -12.76 -31.22
C ASP A 141 -24.26 -13.59 -29.98
N VAL A 142 -23.00 -14.02 -29.92
CA VAL A 142 -22.44 -14.74 -28.76
C VAL A 142 -22.43 -13.87 -27.52
N ILE A 143 -22.03 -12.60 -27.64
CA ILE A 143 -22.02 -11.63 -26.54
C ILE A 143 -23.46 -11.42 -26.02
N THR A 144 -24.42 -11.26 -26.93
CA THR A 144 -25.82 -11.08 -26.59
C THR A 144 -26.38 -12.30 -25.84
N HIS A 145 -26.05 -13.52 -26.29
CA HIS A 145 -26.48 -14.75 -25.62
C HIS A 145 -25.91 -14.87 -24.20
N PHE A 146 -24.67 -14.43 -23.98
CA PHE A 146 -24.02 -14.44 -22.66
C PHE A 146 -24.69 -13.49 -21.66
N PHE A 147 -25.19 -12.35 -22.11
CA PHE A 147 -25.94 -11.42 -21.27
C PHE A 147 -27.33 -11.94 -20.89
N HIS A 148 -28.01 -12.63 -21.80
CA HIS A 148 -29.34 -13.19 -21.53
C HIS A 148 -29.30 -14.37 -20.54
N LEU A 149 -28.28 -15.22 -20.62
CA LEU A 149 -28.11 -16.34 -19.68
C LEU A 149 -27.79 -15.88 -18.24
N ASN A 150 -27.16 -14.72 -18.08
CA ASN A 150 -26.81 -14.18 -16.75
C ASN A 150 -27.86 -13.19 -16.19
N GLY A 151 -28.90 -12.87 -16.97
CA GLY A 151 -29.90 -11.86 -16.62
C GLY A 151 -31.24 -12.41 -16.07
N GLN A 152 -31.50 -13.72 -16.15
CA GLN A 152 -32.76 -14.28 -15.62
C GLN A 152 -32.71 -14.40 -14.09
N LYS A 153 -33.24 -13.38 -13.40
CA LYS A 153 -33.77 -13.53 -12.04
C LYS A 153 -34.97 -14.49 -12.07
N PRO A 154 -35.13 -15.38 -11.08
CA PRO A 154 -36.34 -16.17 -10.94
C PRO A 154 -37.50 -15.25 -10.57
N GLU A 155 -38.47 -15.11 -11.48
CA GLU A 155 -39.73 -14.42 -11.24
C GLU A 155 -40.60 -15.21 -10.24
N ASP A 156 -41.21 -14.46 -9.34
CA ASP A 156 -41.95 -14.92 -8.17
C ASP A 156 -43.20 -15.73 -8.50
N SER A 157 -43.37 -16.84 -7.79
CA SER A 157 -44.63 -17.58 -7.75
C SER A 157 -45.68 -16.78 -6.96
N GLN A 158 -46.78 -16.43 -7.63
CA GLN A 158 -47.99 -15.89 -7.01
C GLN A 158 -48.55 -16.86 -5.97
N ILE A 159 -48.63 -16.42 -4.71
CA ILE A 159 -49.54 -16.99 -3.71
C ILE A 159 -50.44 -15.85 -3.24
N ALA A 160 -51.71 -15.99 -3.57
CA ALA A 160 -52.79 -15.17 -3.05
C ALA A 160 -53.00 -15.48 -1.57
N LEU A 161 -53.04 -14.47 -0.70
CA LEU A 161 -53.73 -14.56 0.58
C LEU A 161 -54.13 -13.19 1.14
N ASP A 162 -55.43 -12.99 1.09
CA ASP A 162 -56.37 -12.45 2.07
C ASP A 162 -56.01 -11.26 2.98
N LYS A 163 -56.98 -10.35 3.07
CA LYS A 163 -57.01 -9.15 3.90
C LYS A 163 -57.50 -9.51 5.31
N SER A 164 -56.78 -9.13 6.36
CA SER A 164 -57.44 -8.61 7.57
C SER A 164 -56.52 -7.78 8.45
N HIS A 165 -57.18 -6.84 9.13
CA HIS A 165 -56.73 -5.79 10.05
C HIS A 165 -55.74 -6.23 11.15
N PHE A 166 -54.84 -5.34 11.60
CA PHE A 166 -54.89 -4.65 12.91
C PHE A 166 -53.65 -3.75 13.13
N SER A 167 -53.72 -2.94 14.19
CA SER A 167 -53.02 -1.68 14.45
C SER A 167 -51.90 -1.76 15.52
N VAL A 168 -51.14 -0.65 15.62
CA VAL A 168 -50.33 -0.13 16.75
C VAL A 168 -49.00 -0.81 17.14
N GLY A 169 -47.92 -0.02 17.08
CA GLY A 169 -47.03 0.21 18.23
C GLY A 169 -45.66 -0.46 18.28
N GLY A 170 -44.60 0.36 18.27
CA GLY A 170 -43.53 0.31 19.29
C GLY A 170 -42.48 -0.80 19.28
N HIS A 171 -41.23 -0.36 19.08
CA HIS A 171 -39.97 -0.88 19.63
C HIS A 171 -39.34 -2.20 19.15
N SER A 172 -38.01 -2.07 19.01
CA SER A 172 -36.93 -3.04 19.20
C SER A 172 -36.50 -3.94 18.04
N ILE A 173 -35.19 -3.86 17.81
CA ILE A 173 -34.31 -4.73 17.02
C ILE A 173 -34.56 -6.20 17.35
N PRO A 174 -34.42 -7.09 16.36
CA PRO A 174 -33.60 -8.28 16.61
C PRO A 174 -32.59 -8.57 15.49
N ASN A 175 -31.49 -9.17 15.94
CA ASN A 175 -30.43 -9.83 15.21
C ASN A 175 -30.92 -10.98 14.31
N THR A 176 -29.99 -11.44 13.46
CA THR A 176 -29.86 -12.79 12.88
C THR A 176 -30.91 -13.23 11.87
N LEU A 177 -30.52 -13.25 10.59
CA LEU A 177 -31.10 -14.13 9.59
C LEU A 177 -30.00 -14.95 8.91
N GLU A 178 -29.81 -16.11 9.50
CA GLU A 178 -29.15 -17.29 8.96
C GLU A 178 -29.94 -17.76 7.73
N THR A 179 -29.37 -17.61 6.53
CA THR A 179 -29.91 -18.26 5.32
C THR A 179 -29.22 -19.59 5.13
N GLN A 180 -29.78 -20.61 5.80
CA GLN A 180 -29.69 -21.99 5.33
C GLN A 180 -30.52 -22.15 4.05
N SER A 181 -30.23 -23.22 3.29
CA SER A 181 -31.01 -23.75 2.14
C SER A 181 -30.55 -23.23 0.76
N LEU A 182 -30.32 -24.02 -0.29
CA LEU A 182 -30.64 -25.42 -0.58
C LEU A 182 -29.78 -25.85 -1.80
N TYR A 183 -28.84 -26.78 -1.64
CA TYR A 183 -28.35 -27.60 -2.76
C TYR A 183 -28.03 -29.00 -2.25
N LYS A 184 -29.10 -29.75 -1.97
CA LYS A 184 -29.05 -31.21 -2.00
C LYS A 184 -29.38 -31.65 -3.43
N SER A 185 -28.35 -31.86 -4.24
CA SER A 185 -28.46 -32.72 -5.41
C SER A 185 -28.04 -34.12 -4.99
N THR A 186 -29.02 -34.96 -4.64
CA THR A 186 -28.82 -36.39 -4.41
C THR A 186 -28.67 -37.09 -5.75
N PHE A 187 -27.44 -37.25 -6.21
CA PHE A 187 -27.10 -38.26 -7.22
C PHE A 187 -26.57 -39.50 -6.48
N SER A 188 -27.49 -40.36 -6.05
CA SER A 188 -27.18 -41.70 -5.56
C SER A 188 -26.80 -42.59 -6.73
N GLN A 189 -25.50 -42.68 -7.05
CA GLN A 189 -24.97 -43.77 -7.85
C GLN A 189 -24.35 -44.81 -6.92
N LYS A 190 -25.16 -45.80 -6.59
CA LYS A 190 -24.77 -46.98 -5.83
C LYS A 190 -23.94 -47.88 -6.75
N VAL A 191 -22.63 -47.65 -6.81
CA VAL A 191 -21.68 -48.57 -7.48
C VAL A 191 -21.11 -49.50 -6.42
N CYS A 192 -21.31 -50.79 -6.65
CA CYS A 192 -20.89 -51.88 -5.80
C CYS A 192 -19.38 -51.83 -5.53
N GLN A 193 -19.01 -52.19 -4.30
CA GLN A 193 -17.64 -52.40 -3.84
C GLN A 193 -16.93 -53.42 -4.74
N ALA A 194 -15.83 -53.01 -5.34
CA ALA A 194 -14.79 -53.89 -5.84
C ALA A 194 -13.45 -53.24 -5.49
N ASP A 195 -12.66 -53.95 -4.69
CA ASP A 195 -11.32 -53.55 -4.25
C ASP A 195 -10.41 -53.37 -5.47
N GLY A 196 -10.21 -52.12 -5.87
CA GLY A 196 -9.31 -51.69 -6.93
C GLY A 196 -8.41 -50.55 -6.45
N PRO A 197 -7.19 -50.40 -7.01
CA PRO A 197 -6.17 -49.48 -6.51
C PRO A 197 -6.63 -48.00 -6.59
N PRO A 198 -6.08 -47.12 -5.74
CA PRO A 198 -6.56 -45.75 -5.56
C PRO A 198 -6.50 -44.97 -6.89
N ASN A 199 -7.66 -44.48 -7.30
CA ASN A 199 -7.94 -43.99 -8.63
C ASN A 199 -7.56 -42.51 -8.75
N LEU A 200 -6.80 -42.15 -9.80
CA LEU A 200 -6.29 -40.80 -10.10
C LEU A 200 -7.39 -39.71 -10.15
N ALA A 201 -8.64 -40.13 -10.36
CA ALA A 201 -9.82 -39.26 -10.42
C ALA A 201 -10.13 -38.52 -9.10
N ASP A 202 -9.81 -39.11 -7.94
CA ASP A 202 -10.13 -38.52 -6.63
C ASP A 202 -9.25 -37.31 -6.29
N ASN A 203 -8.04 -37.24 -6.87
CA ASN A 203 -7.15 -36.10 -6.65
C ASN A 203 -7.57 -34.86 -7.47
N MET A 204 -8.13 -35.08 -8.67
CA MET A 204 -8.57 -34.01 -9.55
C MET A 204 -9.84 -33.31 -9.02
N THR A 205 -10.78 -34.08 -8.47
CA THR A 205 -12.00 -33.55 -7.84
C THR A 205 -11.69 -32.75 -6.57
N ARG A 206 -10.69 -33.18 -5.77
CA ARG A 206 -10.22 -32.41 -4.61
C ARG A 206 -9.63 -31.06 -5.01
N SER A 207 -8.81 -31.02 -6.05
CA SER A 207 -8.22 -29.77 -6.56
C SER A 207 -9.28 -28.80 -7.09
N SER A 208 -10.30 -29.28 -7.78
CA SER A 208 -11.39 -28.44 -8.30
C SER A 208 -12.20 -27.77 -7.17
N ASN A 209 -12.50 -28.52 -6.10
CA ASN A 209 -13.23 -28.00 -4.94
C ASN A 209 -12.46 -26.91 -4.18
N GLU A 210 -11.13 -27.03 -4.09
CA GLU A 210 -10.29 -26.00 -3.46
C GLU A 210 -10.28 -24.69 -4.27
N VAL A 211 -10.24 -24.78 -5.60
CA VAL A 211 -10.32 -23.60 -6.48
C VAL A 211 -11.67 -22.89 -6.35
N VAL A 212 -12.78 -23.64 -6.34
CA VAL A 212 -14.13 -23.07 -6.13
C VAL A 212 -14.21 -22.35 -4.78
N LYS A 213 -13.66 -22.96 -3.72
CA LYS A 213 -13.61 -22.35 -2.37
C LYS A 213 -12.77 -21.07 -2.36
N MET A 214 -11.62 -21.05 -3.03
CA MET A 214 -10.79 -19.85 -3.13
C MET A 214 -11.47 -18.74 -3.93
N ASN A 215 -12.15 -19.07 -5.03
CA ASN A 215 -12.87 -18.10 -5.82
C ASN A 215 -14.07 -17.49 -5.04
N GLY A 216 -14.76 -18.31 -4.25
CA GLY A 216 -15.79 -17.84 -3.32
C GLY A 216 -15.24 -16.84 -2.29
N LYS A 217 -14.08 -17.14 -1.69
CA LYS A 217 -13.41 -16.21 -0.76
C LYS A 217 -13.01 -14.91 -1.45
N LEU A 218 -12.38 -15.00 -2.63
CA LEU A 218 -11.97 -13.83 -3.40
C LEU A 218 -13.17 -12.94 -3.76
N SER A 219 -14.25 -13.54 -4.25
CA SER A 219 -15.50 -12.83 -4.57
C SER A 219 -16.08 -12.12 -3.35
N SER A 220 -16.00 -12.74 -2.17
CA SER A 220 -16.42 -12.13 -0.91
C SER A 220 -15.55 -10.94 -0.53
N THR A 221 -14.23 -11.07 -0.62
CA THR A 221 -13.29 -9.98 -0.33
C THR A 221 -13.49 -8.80 -1.27
N VAL A 222 -13.67 -9.05 -2.57
CA VAL A 222 -13.91 -8.01 -3.57
C VAL A 222 -15.20 -7.23 -3.24
N ARG A 223 -16.30 -7.92 -2.92
CA ARG A 223 -17.54 -7.25 -2.50
C ARG A 223 -17.36 -6.41 -1.23
N SER A 224 -16.60 -6.90 -0.26
CA SER A 224 -16.29 -6.15 0.97
C SER A 224 -15.50 -4.87 0.69
N LEU A 225 -14.49 -4.93 -0.18
CA LEU A 225 -13.69 -3.76 -0.57
C LEU A 225 -14.52 -2.72 -1.33
N PHE A 226 -15.44 -3.15 -2.21
CA PHE A 226 -16.35 -2.23 -2.88
C PHE A 226 -17.28 -1.50 -1.91
N GLN A 227 -17.78 -2.19 -0.88
CA GLN A 227 -18.58 -1.58 0.18
C GLN A 227 -17.77 -0.55 0.97
N GLU A 228 -16.55 -0.91 1.39
CA GLU A 228 -15.67 -0.02 2.13
C GLU A 228 -15.30 1.24 1.32
N LEU A 229 -15.01 1.09 0.03
CA LEU A 229 -14.73 2.22 -0.87
C LEU A 229 -15.94 3.15 -0.96
N HIS A 230 -17.16 2.60 -1.05
CA HIS A 230 -18.38 3.39 -1.07
C HIS A 230 -18.59 4.16 0.25
N THR A 231 -18.37 3.51 1.39
CA THR A 231 -18.43 4.15 2.72
C THR A 231 -17.40 5.28 2.85
N ASN A 232 -16.14 5.04 2.44
CA ASN A 232 -15.07 6.05 2.48
C ASN A 232 -15.36 7.24 1.56
N LYS A 233 -15.97 6.99 0.39
CA LYS A 233 -16.41 8.06 -0.51
C LYS A 233 -17.46 8.96 0.15
N MET A 234 -18.46 8.36 0.80
CA MET A 234 -19.50 9.09 1.53
C MET A 234 -18.93 9.88 2.71
N GLU A 235 -17.97 9.32 3.45
CA GLU A 235 -17.29 10.02 4.54
C GLU A 235 -16.49 11.22 4.04
N LYS A 236 -15.76 11.04 2.92
CA LYS A 236 -15.03 12.13 2.27
C LYS A 236 -15.97 13.27 1.86
N GLU A 237 -17.10 12.96 1.23
CA GLU A 237 -18.10 13.96 0.83
C GLU A 237 -18.68 14.70 2.05
N GLN A 238 -18.92 14.00 3.16
CA GLN A 238 -19.35 14.64 4.42
C GLN A 238 -18.29 15.58 5.00
N LEU A 239 -17.00 15.19 4.96
CA LEU A 239 -15.92 16.05 5.41
C LEU A 239 -15.75 17.27 4.51
N GLU A 240 -15.83 17.09 3.19
CA GLU A 240 -15.80 18.18 2.22
C GLU A 240 -16.97 19.15 2.43
N GLN A 241 -18.18 18.67 2.73
CA GLN A 241 -19.31 19.53 3.07
C GLN A 241 -19.07 20.32 4.37
N LYS A 242 -18.56 19.66 5.43
CA LYS A 242 -18.21 20.32 6.69
C LYS A 242 -17.12 21.39 6.55
N LEU A 243 -16.20 21.22 5.60
CA LEU A 243 -15.13 22.17 5.30
C LEU A 243 -15.55 23.25 4.29
N GLY A 244 -16.49 22.95 3.38
CA GLY A 244 -16.96 23.82 2.31
C GLY A 244 -18.02 24.85 2.72
N ASP A 245 -18.79 24.58 3.77
CA ASP A 245 -19.88 25.46 4.25
C ASP A 245 -19.39 26.61 5.17
N ASN A 246 -18.25 27.24 4.83
CA ASN A 246 -17.84 28.50 5.46
C ASN A 246 -17.89 29.69 4.45
N PRO A 247 -19.09 30.12 3.99
CA PRO A 247 -19.26 31.23 3.05
C PRO A 247 -19.04 32.63 3.68
N HIS A 248 -18.33 32.76 4.81
CA HIS A 248 -18.17 34.03 5.53
C HIS A 248 -16.74 34.59 5.63
N GLN A 249 -15.75 34.03 4.91
CA GLN A 249 -14.41 34.64 4.87
C GLN A 249 -13.92 35.12 3.49
N LYS A 250 -14.72 34.96 2.42
CA LYS A 250 -14.43 35.61 1.12
C LYS A 250 -15.18 36.93 0.99
N LYS A 251 -14.73 37.96 1.70
CA LYS A 251 -14.96 39.39 1.36
C LYS A 251 -14.21 40.28 2.34
N GLN A 252 -12.91 40.47 2.12
CA GLN A 252 -12.19 41.73 2.30
C GLN A 252 -10.70 41.49 2.08
N GLY A 253 -10.08 42.30 1.22
CA GLY A 253 -8.62 42.36 1.09
C GLY A 253 -8.17 42.46 -0.37
N PRO A 254 -7.94 43.67 -0.91
CA PRO A 254 -7.43 43.88 -2.25
C PRO A 254 -5.93 43.55 -2.30
N GLU A 255 -5.43 43.45 -3.53
CA GLU A 255 -4.04 43.28 -3.93
C GLU A 255 -3.04 44.13 -3.12
N GLU A 256 -2.58 43.63 -1.98
CA GLU A 256 -1.29 44.03 -1.42
C GLU A 256 -0.27 43.01 -1.91
N ALA A 257 0.33 43.34 -3.05
CA ALA A 257 1.57 42.74 -3.48
C ALA A 257 2.54 42.76 -2.29
N LEU A 258 2.86 41.57 -1.78
CA LEU A 258 3.91 41.34 -0.81
C LEU A 258 5.23 41.86 -1.42
N LYS A 259 5.48 43.15 -1.23
CA LYS A 259 6.81 43.73 -1.35
C LYS A 259 7.63 43.06 -0.27
N PHE A 260 8.39 42.04 -0.67
CA PHE A 260 9.55 41.63 0.09
C PHE A 260 10.38 42.88 0.28
N ALA A 261 10.37 43.44 1.50
CA ALA A 261 11.33 44.44 1.88
C ALA A 261 12.69 43.80 1.63
N SER A 262 13.43 44.34 0.65
CA SER A 262 14.83 44.01 0.43
C SER A 262 15.53 44.16 1.77
N LEU A 263 15.83 43.02 2.40
CA LEU A 263 16.68 42.95 3.57
C LEU A 263 18.04 43.46 3.11
N ASP A 264 18.36 44.69 3.52
CA ASP A 264 19.63 45.35 3.29
C ASP A 264 20.69 44.60 4.12
N LEU A 265 21.14 43.46 3.58
CA LEU A 265 22.16 42.63 4.20
C LEU A 265 23.51 43.35 4.01
N PRO A 266 24.24 43.64 5.11
CA PRO A 266 25.55 44.25 4.99
C PRO A 266 26.50 43.36 4.18
N PRO A 267 27.44 43.93 3.41
CA PRO A 267 28.43 43.17 2.66
C PRO A 267 29.14 42.16 3.56
N LEU A 268 29.17 40.90 3.13
CA LEU A 268 29.75 39.75 3.85
C LEU A 268 31.23 39.94 4.25
N GLU A 269 31.91 40.94 3.70
CA GLU A 269 33.30 41.28 3.99
C GLU A 269 33.52 41.84 5.40
N ALA A 270 32.48 42.37 6.07
CA ALA A 270 32.63 42.92 7.42
C ALA A 270 32.53 41.89 8.56
N SER A 271 31.92 40.72 8.33
CA SER A 271 31.71 39.71 9.40
C SER A 271 32.80 38.64 9.48
N TYR A 272 33.71 38.55 8.51
CA TYR A 272 34.75 37.51 8.47
C TYR A 272 36.11 38.06 8.02
N PRO A 273 36.80 38.87 8.84
CA PRO A 273 38.14 39.37 8.51
C PRO A 273 39.18 38.25 8.34
N GLU A 274 38.93 37.06 8.88
CA GLU A 274 39.89 35.94 8.84
C GLU A 274 40.03 35.27 7.47
N LEU A 275 39.10 35.49 6.54
CA LEU A 275 39.16 34.88 5.20
C LEU A 275 40.07 35.63 4.23
N SER A 276 40.58 36.81 4.60
CA SER A 276 41.43 37.64 3.75
C SER A 276 42.88 37.16 3.60
N ASN A 277 43.31 36.16 4.39
CA ASN A 277 44.72 35.72 4.43
C ASN A 277 45.06 34.51 3.54
N PHE A 278 44.14 34.01 2.71
CA PHE A 278 44.49 32.99 1.71
C PHE A 278 45.03 33.63 0.43
N HIS A 279 46.15 34.34 0.56
CA HIS A 279 46.97 34.70 -0.59
C HIS A 279 47.77 33.46 -1.01
N LEU A 280 47.25 32.72 -1.99
CA LEU A 280 47.97 31.65 -2.67
C LEU A 280 49.21 32.24 -3.35
N GLN A 281 50.38 32.04 -2.74
CA GLN A 281 51.65 32.12 -3.45
C GLN A 281 51.69 30.95 -4.45
N SER A 282 51.62 31.29 -5.74
CA SER A 282 52.12 30.46 -6.84
C SER A 282 53.56 30.83 -7.14
#